data_AF-B9TE55-F1
#
_entry.id   AF-B9TE55-F1
#
_cell.length_a   1.000
_cell.length_b   1.000
_cell.length_c   1.000
_cell.angle_alpha   90.00
_cell.angle_beta   90.00
_cell.angle_gamma   90.00
#
_symmetry.space_group_name_H-M   'P 1'
#
loop_
_entity.id
_entity.type
_entity.pdbx_description
1 polymer ?
#
loop_
_entity_poly.entity_id
_entity_poly.type
_entity_poly.pdbx_seq_one_letter_code
_entity_poly.pdbx_strand_id
1 'polypeptide(L)'
;MMTKHFTIPTLIWLGTLLPLLAQAEFLDLASTPLQTSGSSDVKPNLMFILDDSGSMGNTYTPDWASTSYNPLFENASYNTQYYNPNVTYLPAVTANNVSMGSQTTFTAVKVDVTDTGAAKGGTVNLTGSADYFGFVAGEYCTTAALTSCQKNSQQTAANMFPADVRWCNSSAEARAATPTGSLTCQGINDQSTYKYLRQPRAAYTLRITGVSGQVYVDSIKINNIELLSGTVSASSNNNLANAIVQSASNSTRGLCDSASSSAVTATSTIRVYGNCQAAQTAVSSNSSGVIKFTTIVGAPINPNTPVQITFRGNASIVGTWDQSSADVPGSLVYVKIADTLDKYTAPGSVEKSPDRTDCKGATCTYQEEMANYANWYTYYKTRLQAMKTAASLAFSNMDSRYRIGFMRICDPGNS
;
A
#
# COMPACT_ATOMS: atom_id res chain seq x y z
N MET A 1 -78.62 -0.92 -66.49
CA MET A 1 -79.25 -1.92 -67.37
C MET A 1 -78.41 -3.19 -67.28
N MET A 2 -79.00 -4.28 -66.78
CA MET A 2 -78.65 -5.72 -66.95
C MET A 2 -77.15 -6.08 -67.12
N THR A 3 -76.51 -7.01 -66.40
CA THR A 3 -76.94 -8.22 -65.67
C THR A 3 -75.69 -8.94 -65.15
N LYS A 4 -75.78 -9.58 -63.97
CA LYS A 4 -75.49 -11.01 -63.64
C LYS A 4 -74.35 -11.74 -64.40
N HIS A 5 -73.61 -12.73 -63.87
CA HIS A 5 -73.30 -13.34 -62.56
C HIS A 5 -72.58 -14.68 -62.89
N PHE A 6 -71.71 -15.20 -62.01
CA PHE A 6 -71.30 -16.63 -61.87
C PHE A 6 -70.46 -17.27 -63.00
N THR A 7 -69.51 -18.21 -62.82
CA THR A 7 -69.29 -19.28 -61.83
C THR A 7 -67.83 -19.81 -61.98
N ILE A 8 -67.22 -20.24 -60.87
CA ILE A 8 -66.00 -21.08 -60.77
C ILE A 8 -66.44 -22.57 -60.73
N PRO A 9 -65.66 -23.54 -61.27
CA PRO A 9 -65.00 -24.54 -60.39
C PRO A 9 -63.60 -24.96 -60.90
N THR A 10 -62.53 -24.89 -60.10
CA THR A 10 -61.97 -25.96 -59.22
C THR A 10 -61.77 -27.32 -59.90
N LEU A 11 -60.52 -27.77 -60.13
CA LEU A 11 -59.88 -28.88 -59.39
C LEU A 11 -58.48 -29.29 -59.92
N ILE A 12 -57.62 -29.64 -58.96
CA ILE A 12 -56.52 -30.64 -58.96
C ILE A 12 -55.08 -30.15 -59.21
N TRP A 13 -54.29 -30.54 -58.22
CA TRP A 13 -52.93 -30.18 -57.82
C TRP A 13 -52.03 -31.40 -58.01
N LEU A 14 -50.86 -31.21 -58.64
CA LEU A 14 -49.70 -32.12 -58.67
C LEU A 14 -48.50 -31.20 -59.00
N GLY A 15 -47.80 -30.63 -58.01
CA GLY A 15 -46.57 -31.17 -57.40
C GLY A 15 -45.43 -31.29 -58.43
N THR A 16 -44.22 -30.75 -58.30
CA THR A 16 -43.43 -30.10 -57.25
C THR A 16 -42.12 -29.65 -57.92
N LEU A 17 -41.70 -28.38 -57.77
CA LEU A 17 -40.30 -27.92 -57.80
C LEU A 17 -40.30 -26.37 -57.76
N LEU A 18 -40.48 -25.80 -56.57
CA LEU A 18 -40.05 -24.42 -56.29
C LEU A 18 -38.85 -24.47 -55.35
N PRO A 19 -37.74 -23.79 -55.65
CA PRO A 19 -36.68 -23.62 -54.68
C PRO A 19 -37.24 -22.80 -53.51
N LEU A 20 -37.14 -23.36 -52.30
CA LEU A 20 -37.21 -22.57 -51.08
C LEU A 20 -36.10 -21.51 -51.15
N LEU A 21 -36.47 -20.27 -51.45
CA LEU A 21 -35.69 -19.13 -51.02
C LEU A 21 -35.86 -19.06 -49.50
N ALA A 22 -34.96 -19.76 -48.79
CA ALA A 22 -34.68 -19.44 -47.41
C ALA A 22 -34.16 -18.01 -47.39
N GLN A 23 -35.01 -17.05 -47.00
CA GLN A 23 -34.52 -15.78 -46.51
C GLN A 23 -33.85 -16.07 -45.17
N ALA A 24 -32.53 -16.24 -45.21
CA ALA A 24 -31.72 -16.04 -44.04
C ALA A 24 -31.88 -14.58 -43.64
N GLU A 25 -32.56 -14.32 -42.53
CA GLU A 25 -32.38 -13.05 -41.81
C GLU A 25 -30.89 -12.95 -41.51
N PHE A 26 -30.25 -11.91 -42.05
CA PHE A 26 -28.92 -11.56 -41.62
C PHE A 26 -28.99 -11.24 -40.14
N LEU A 27 -28.38 -12.08 -39.31
CA LEU A 27 -28.03 -11.71 -37.95
C LEU A 27 -26.96 -10.62 -38.06
N ASP A 28 -27.40 -9.36 -38.03
CA ASP A 28 -26.53 -8.20 -38.07
C ASP A 28 -25.84 -8.07 -36.71
N LEU A 29 -24.62 -8.60 -36.60
CA LEU A 29 -23.75 -8.29 -35.48
C LEU A 29 -23.26 -6.86 -35.65
N ALA A 30 -23.58 -6.01 -34.66
CA ALA A 30 -23.20 -4.61 -34.63
C ALA A 30 -21.72 -4.43 -35.02
N SER A 31 -21.52 -3.82 -36.18
CA SER A 31 -20.19 -3.53 -36.76
C SER A 31 -19.64 -2.17 -36.32
N THR A 32 -20.39 -1.44 -35.49
CA THR A 32 -19.96 -0.19 -34.88
C THR A 32 -19.37 -0.45 -33.48
N PRO A 33 -18.27 0.21 -33.10
CA PRO A 33 -17.70 0.08 -31.77
C PRO A 33 -18.73 0.38 -30.67
N LEU A 34 -18.62 -0.31 -29.53
CA LEU A 34 -19.46 -0.19 -28.32
C LEU A 34 -19.72 1.25 -27.83
N GLN A 35 -18.89 2.19 -28.24
CA GLN A 35 -18.92 3.61 -27.88
C GLN A 35 -19.81 4.49 -28.78
N THR A 36 -20.16 4.04 -30.00
CA THR A 36 -20.82 4.88 -31.02
C THR A 36 -22.21 4.42 -31.41
N SER A 37 -22.75 3.38 -30.79
CA SER A 37 -24.12 2.91 -31.06
C SER A 37 -25.17 3.91 -30.55
N GLY A 38 -26.04 4.33 -31.47
CA GLY A 38 -27.17 5.22 -31.18
C GLY A 38 -28.26 4.53 -30.37
N SER A 39 -29.16 5.31 -29.77
CA SER A 39 -30.27 4.82 -28.91
C SER A 39 -31.31 3.93 -29.62
N SER A 40 -31.17 3.69 -30.92
CA SER A 40 -32.05 2.85 -31.76
C SER A 40 -31.50 1.45 -32.04
N ASP A 41 -30.26 1.14 -31.66
CA ASP A 41 -29.67 -0.19 -31.84
C ASP A 41 -29.94 -1.11 -30.65
N VAL A 42 -29.94 -2.43 -30.93
CA VAL A 42 -30.06 -3.50 -29.93
C VAL A 42 -29.13 -3.21 -28.75
N LYS A 43 -29.71 -2.98 -27.57
CA LYS A 43 -28.95 -2.65 -26.37
C LYS A 43 -27.92 -3.74 -26.07
N PRO A 44 -26.62 -3.42 -26.01
CA PRO A 44 -25.60 -4.41 -25.63
C PRO A 44 -25.84 -4.92 -24.21
N ASN A 45 -25.61 -6.23 -24.02
CA ASN A 45 -25.65 -6.87 -22.71
C ASN A 45 -24.23 -6.94 -22.15
N LEU A 46 -24.04 -6.42 -20.94
CA LEU A 46 -22.80 -6.53 -20.17
C LEU A 46 -23.09 -7.39 -18.94
N MET A 47 -22.34 -8.47 -18.78
CA MET A 47 -22.43 -9.31 -17.59
C MET A 47 -21.26 -8.97 -16.67
N PHE A 48 -21.56 -8.41 -15.50
CA PHE A 48 -20.58 -8.16 -14.45
C PHE A 48 -20.65 -9.28 -13.42
N ILE A 49 -19.57 -10.05 -13.32
CA ILE A 49 -19.40 -11.11 -12.35
C ILE A 49 -18.43 -10.59 -11.29
N LEU A 50 -18.90 -10.43 -10.06
CA LEU A 50 -18.06 -10.01 -8.94
C LEU A 50 -17.63 -11.24 -8.13
N ASP A 51 -16.33 -11.40 -7.95
CA ASP A 51 -15.82 -12.32 -6.93
C ASP A 51 -16.06 -11.71 -5.54
N ASP A 52 -16.75 -12.45 -4.69
CA ASP A 52 -16.95 -12.18 -3.28
C ASP A 52 -16.45 -13.33 -2.39
N SER A 53 -15.51 -14.13 -2.91
CA SER A 53 -14.80 -15.15 -2.16
C SER A 53 -14.12 -14.60 -0.90
N GLY A 54 -13.79 -15.48 0.05
CA GLY A 54 -13.13 -15.08 1.31
C GLY A 54 -11.82 -14.32 1.11
N SER A 55 -11.12 -14.53 -0.01
CA SER A 55 -9.89 -13.80 -0.34
C SER A 55 -10.13 -12.30 -0.57
N MET A 56 -11.35 -11.91 -0.93
CA MET A 56 -11.72 -10.52 -1.15
C MET A 56 -11.84 -9.73 0.16
N GLY A 57 -11.96 -10.43 1.30
CA GLY A 57 -11.85 -9.83 2.63
C GLY A 57 -10.41 -9.44 3.01
N ASN A 58 -9.40 -9.85 2.25
CA ASN A 58 -8.01 -9.57 2.57
C ASN A 58 -7.71 -8.06 2.45
N THR A 59 -6.85 -7.60 3.36
CA THR A 59 -6.35 -6.21 3.44
C THR A 59 -4.94 -6.08 2.84
N TYR A 60 -4.54 -7.07 2.05
CA TYR A 60 -3.26 -7.09 1.38
C TYR A 60 -3.37 -7.51 -0.07
N THR A 61 -2.53 -6.96 -0.94
CA THR A 61 -2.37 -7.32 -2.35
C THR A 61 -0.93 -7.02 -2.77
N PRO A 62 -0.22 -7.89 -3.51
CA PRO A 62 -0.62 -9.23 -3.99
C PRO A 62 -0.70 -10.30 -2.88
N ASP A 63 -1.07 -11.54 -3.22
CA ASP A 63 -1.26 -12.63 -2.23
C ASP A 63 -0.03 -12.93 -1.35
N TRP A 64 1.17 -12.78 -1.90
CA TRP A 64 2.43 -12.99 -1.18
C TRP A 64 2.75 -11.87 -0.18
N ALA A 65 2.02 -10.75 -0.18
CA ALA A 65 2.25 -9.62 0.72
C ALA A 65 1.73 -9.87 2.15
N SER A 66 1.13 -11.04 2.42
CA SER A 66 0.69 -11.44 3.75
C SER A 66 1.89 -11.64 4.69
N THR A 67 2.13 -10.66 5.55
CA THR A 67 3.19 -10.67 6.56
C THR A 67 2.71 -10.09 7.87
N SER A 68 3.23 -10.58 8.99
CA SER A 68 3.01 -9.98 10.32
C SER A 68 3.96 -8.81 10.62
N TYR A 69 4.83 -8.48 9.66
CA TYR A 69 5.81 -7.41 9.80
C TYR A 69 5.24 -6.07 9.30
N ASN A 70 4.79 -5.23 10.24
CA ASN A 70 4.09 -3.97 9.94
C ASN A 70 4.83 -3.06 8.95
N PRO A 71 6.16 -2.85 9.02
CA PRO A 71 6.84 -1.94 8.09
C PRO A 71 6.74 -2.34 6.60
N LEU A 72 6.42 -3.59 6.32
CA LEU A 72 6.09 -4.08 4.98
C LEU A 72 4.58 -4.14 4.76
N PHE A 73 3.80 -4.63 5.73
CA PHE A 73 2.36 -4.78 5.58
C PHE A 73 1.62 -3.45 5.42
N GLU A 74 2.06 -2.43 6.16
CA GLU A 74 1.49 -1.08 6.21
C GLU A 74 2.19 -0.13 5.22
N ASN A 75 2.76 -0.67 4.15
CA ASN A 75 3.55 0.08 3.17
C ASN A 75 3.03 -0.19 1.75
N ALA A 76 2.53 0.85 1.09
CA ALA A 76 1.90 0.75 -0.23
C ALA A 76 2.83 0.20 -1.34
N SER A 77 4.15 0.36 -1.21
CA SER A 77 5.11 -0.16 -2.19
C SER A 77 5.29 -1.68 -2.08
N TYR A 78 4.95 -2.28 -0.94
CA TYR A 78 5.00 -3.74 -0.72
C TYR A 78 3.59 -4.37 -0.75
N ASN A 79 2.65 -3.74 -0.06
CA ASN A 79 1.24 -4.09 -0.03
C ASN A 79 0.41 -3.00 -0.74
N THR A 80 0.06 -3.22 -2.00
CA THR A 80 -0.69 -2.25 -2.82
C THR A 80 -2.12 -2.03 -2.36
N GLN A 81 -2.64 -2.87 -1.46
CA GLN A 81 -3.95 -2.66 -0.84
C GLN A 81 -3.91 -1.63 0.30
N TYR A 82 -2.73 -1.40 0.90
CA TYR A 82 -2.59 -0.47 2.01
C TYR A 82 -2.67 0.99 1.54
N TYR A 83 -2.84 1.90 2.49
CA TYR A 83 -2.91 3.33 2.24
C TYR A 83 -1.66 3.84 1.51
N ASN A 84 -1.87 4.51 0.37
CA ASN A 84 -0.84 5.18 -0.41
C ASN A 84 -1.06 6.70 -0.38
N PRO A 85 -0.15 7.48 0.22
CA PRO A 85 -0.28 8.94 0.28
C PRO A 85 -0.16 9.63 -1.09
N ASN A 86 0.23 8.93 -2.15
CA ASN A 86 0.26 9.48 -3.50
C ASN A 86 -1.10 9.41 -4.23
N VAL A 87 -2.10 8.73 -3.67
CA VAL A 87 -3.39 8.46 -4.31
C VAL A 87 -4.52 9.21 -3.61
N THR A 88 -5.43 9.82 -4.38
CA THR A 88 -6.72 10.30 -3.86
C THR A 88 -7.71 9.14 -3.81
N TYR A 89 -8.24 8.84 -2.62
CA TYR A 89 -9.27 7.83 -2.42
C TYR A 89 -10.65 8.47 -2.49
N LEU A 90 -11.35 8.22 -3.60
CA LEU A 90 -12.68 8.78 -3.86
C LEU A 90 -13.76 7.97 -3.12
N PRO A 91 -14.78 8.62 -2.56
CA PRO A 91 -15.94 7.89 -2.06
C PRO A 91 -16.62 7.09 -3.18
N ALA A 92 -17.12 5.90 -2.85
CA ALA A 92 -18.01 5.17 -3.74
C ALA A 92 -19.26 5.99 -4.08
N VAL A 93 -19.95 5.59 -5.14
CA VAL A 93 -21.23 6.20 -5.56
C VAL A 93 -22.34 5.17 -5.49
N THR A 94 -23.55 5.63 -5.20
CA THR A 94 -24.76 4.81 -5.27
C THR A 94 -25.09 4.47 -6.72
N ALA A 95 -26.03 3.54 -6.94
CA ALA A 95 -26.52 3.20 -8.28
C ALA A 95 -27.10 4.39 -9.06
N ASN A 96 -27.51 5.46 -8.37
CA ASN A 96 -28.01 6.70 -8.98
C ASN A 96 -26.90 7.74 -9.22
N ASN A 97 -25.63 7.32 -9.21
CA ASN A 97 -24.46 8.19 -9.36
C ASN A 97 -24.39 9.31 -8.31
N VAL A 98 -24.86 9.03 -7.09
CA VAL A 98 -24.74 9.96 -5.95
C VAL A 98 -23.58 9.54 -5.07
N SER A 99 -22.65 10.45 -4.80
CA SER A 99 -21.52 10.20 -3.89
C SER A 99 -22.00 9.74 -2.50
N MET A 100 -21.36 8.71 -1.96
CA MET A 100 -21.58 8.22 -0.60
C MET A 100 -20.88 9.08 0.49
N GLY A 101 -20.22 10.16 0.07
CA GLY A 101 -19.65 11.18 0.95
C GLY A 101 -18.26 10.84 1.50
N SER A 102 -17.41 11.86 1.59
CA SER A 102 -16.10 11.72 2.25
C SER A 102 -16.26 11.50 3.76
N GLN A 103 -15.37 10.72 4.35
CA GLN A 103 -15.33 10.47 5.79
C GLN A 103 -14.61 11.62 6.50
N THR A 104 -15.37 12.54 7.11
CA THR A 104 -14.81 13.74 7.79
C THR A 104 -14.94 13.69 9.31
N THR A 105 -15.77 12.79 9.87
CA THR A 105 -15.85 12.57 11.32
C THR A 105 -14.88 11.48 11.73
N PHE A 106 -13.61 11.85 11.97
CA PHE A 106 -12.52 10.89 12.19
C PHE A 106 -12.65 10.02 13.45
N THR A 107 -13.51 10.40 14.39
CA THR A 107 -13.83 9.61 15.59
C THR A 107 -14.89 8.53 15.33
N ALA A 108 -15.56 8.57 14.18
CA ALA A 108 -16.63 7.65 13.80
C ALA A 108 -16.60 7.36 12.28
N VAL A 109 -15.45 6.91 11.77
CA VAL A 109 -15.27 6.51 10.37
C VAL A 109 -15.99 5.20 10.11
N LYS A 110 -16.79 5.11 9.05
CA LYS A 110 -17.56 3.90 8.72
C LYS A 110 -16.63 2.73 8.38
N VAL A 111 -16.90 1.54 8.90
CA VAL A 111 -16.08 0.34 8.60
C VAL A 111 -16.31 -0.14 7.17
N ASP A 112 -17.56 -0.19 6.74
CA ASP A 112 -18.02 -0.44 5.36
C ASP A 112 -19.30 0.39 5.15
N VAL A 113 -19.84 0.36 3.93
CA VAL A 113 -21.09 1.04 3.57
C VAL A 113 -22.11 0.09 2.93
N THR A 114 -23.39 0.41 3.11
CA THR A 114 -24.49 -0.16 2.33
C THR A 114 -24.53 0.45 0.92
N ASP A 115 -25.41 -0.07 0.07
CA ASP A 115 -25.75 0.47 -1.26
C ASP A 115 -26.27 1.93 -1.23
N THR A 116 -26.79 2.36 -0.08
CA THR A 116 -27.24 3.75 0.19
C THR A 116 -26.17 4.63 0.84
N GLY A 117 -24.98 4.10 1.13
CA GLY A 117 -23.91 4.83 1.83
C GLY A 117 -24.07 4.88 3.36
N ALA A 118 -25.06 4.19 3.94
CA ALA A 118 -25.19 4.06 5.39
C ALA A 118 -24.08 3.16 5.97
N ALA A 119 -23.74 3.33 7.25
CA ALA A 119 -22.68 2.54 7.87
C ALA A 119 -23.06 1.04 7.93
N LYS A 120 -22.16 0.18 7.49
CA LYS A 120 -22.24 -1.28 7.63
C LYS A 120 -21.08 -1.76 8.51
N GLY A 121 -21.38 -2.58 9.52
CA GLY A 121 -20.35 -3.07 10.45
C GLY A 121 -19.87 -2.03 11.48
N GLY A 122 -20.61 -0.93 11.66
CA GLY A 122 -20.34 0.10 12.66
C GLY A 122 -19.32 1.16 12.22
N THR A 123 -18.73 1.84 13.21
CA THR A 123 -17.76 2.92 13.02
C THR A 123 -16.53 2.73 13.90
N VAL A 124 -15.39 3.27 13.49
CA VAL A 124 -14.13 3.24 14.23
C VAL A 124 -13.57 4.65 14.43
N ASN A 125 -12.90 4.86 15.55
CA ASN A 125 -12.11 6.06 15.79
C ASN A 125 -10.71 5.89 15.20
N LEU A 126 -10.37 6.66 14.17
CA LEU A 126 -9.04 6.65 13.55
C LEU A 126 -8.12 7.75 14.08
N THR A 127 -8.61 8.68 14.91
CA THR A 127 -7.79 9.75 15.49
C THR A 127 -6.64 9.17 16.31
N GLY A 128 -5.42 9.66 16.05
CA GLY A 128 -4.19 9.14 16.67
C GLY A 128 -3.80 7.71 16.26
N SER A 129 -4.58 7.07 15.39
CA SER A 129 -4.38 5.69 14.94
C SER A 129 -4.13 5.54 13.44
N ALA A 130 -4.22 6.61 12.65
CA ALA A 130 -3.81 6.60 11.25
C ALA A 130 -2.29 6.73 11.11
N ASP A 131 -1.67 5.77 10.45
CA ASP A 131 -0.25 5.75 10.14
C ASP A 131 0.03 4.87 8.91
N TYR A 132 1.25 4.97 8.40
CA TYR A 132 1.75 4.12 7.34
C TYR A 132 3.28 4.14 7.34
N PHE A 133 3.85 3.14 6.66
CA PHE A 133 5.27 3.11 6.32
C PHE A 133 5.44 3.43 4.84
N GLY A 134 6.60 3.94 4.47
CA GLY A 134 6.96 4.07 3.06
C GLY A 134 8.45 3.98 2.83
N PHE A 135 8.79 3.45 1.66
CA PHE A 135 10.16 3.48 1.18
C PHE A 135 10.41 4.79 0.45
N VAL A 136 11.61 5.34 0.67
CA VAL A 136 12.19 6.40 -0.14
C VAL A 136 13.23 5.74 -1.02
N ALA A 137 13.03 5.81 -2.34
CA ALA A 137 13.98 5.30 -3.30
C ALA A 137 15.39 5.91 -3.08
N GLY A 138 16.38 5.04 -2.95
CA GLY A 138 17.80 5.41 -3.07
C GLY A 138 18.46 4.84 -4.32
N GLU A 139 17.67 4.17 -5.16
CA GLU A 139 18.08 3.74 -6.49
C GLU A 139 17.04 4.24 -7.49
N TYR A 140 17.53 4.63 -8.67
CA TYR A 140 16.67 5.00 -9.78
C TYR A 140 17.05 4.17 -11.00
N CYS A 141 16.05 3.73 -11.74
CA CYS A 141 16.17 2.79 -12.84
C CYS A 141 15.85 3.45 -14.17
N THR A 142 16.36 2.84 -15.23
CA THR A 142 16.14 3.28 -16.62
C THR A 142 14.72 2.99 -17.11
N THR A 143 14.07 1.95 -16.58
CA THR A 143 12.70 1.53 -16.95
C THR A 143 11.89 1.14 -15.72
N ALA A 144 10.56 1.14 -15.86
CA ALA A 144 9.62 0.69 -14.82
C ALA A 144 9.77 -0.79 -14.44
N ALA A 145 10.52 -1.59 -15.20
CA ALA A 145 10.83 -2.99 -14.84
C ALA A 145 11.85 -3.09 -13.69
N LEU A 146 12.54 -1.99 -13.35
CA LEU A 146 13.53 -1.89 -12.27
C LEU A 146 14.68 -2.92 -12.36
N THR A 147 15.11 -3.25 -13.57
CA THR A 147 16.17 -4.25 -13.83
C THR A 147 17.58 -3.67 -13.93
N SER A 148 17.69 -2.39 -14.29
CA SER A 148 18.94 -1.66 -14.43
C SER A 148 18.82 -0.32 -13.70
N CYS A 149 19.46 -0.25 -12.53
CA CYS A 149 19.31 0.85 -11.57
C CYS A 149 20.67 1.34 -11.09
N GLN A 150 20.73 2.61 -10.74
CA GLN A 150 21.92 3.27 -10.20
C GLN A 150 21.58 3.85 -8.83
N LYS A 151 22.54 3.82 -7.90
CA LYS A 151 22.41 4.50 -6.60
C LYS A 151 22.30 6.00 -6.84
N ASN A 152 21.18 6.58 -6.47
CA ASN A 152 20.94 8.01 -6.57
C ASN A 152 19.89 8.44 -5.54
N SER A 153 20.07 9.61 -4.94
CA SER A 153 19.11 10.18 -4.00
C SER A 153 17.95 10.91 -4.68
N GLN A 154 18.03 11.13 -6.00
CA GLN A 154 17.01 11.81 -6.79
C GLN A 154 16.94 11.26 -8.22
N GLN A 155 15.83 11.54 -8.90
CA GLN A 155 15.59 11.18 -10.29
C GLN A 155 16.53 11.93 -11.25
N THR A 156 16.97 11.26 -12.33
CA THR A 156 17.69 11.90 -13.44
C THR A 156 17.02 11.60 -14.78
N ALA A 157 17.45 12.27 -15.85
CA ALA A 157 16.95 12.00 -17.20
C ALA A 157 17.23 10.56 -17.67
N ALA A 158 18.34 9.96 -17.23
CA ALA A 158 18.71 8.58 -17.58
C ALA A 158 18.07 7.53 -16.64
N ASN A 159 17.86 7.90 -15.38
CA ASN A 159 17.31 7.02 -14.34
C ASN A 159 16.05 7.68 -13.78
N MET A 160 14.94 7.51 -14.51
CA MET A 160 13.71 8.24 -14.25
C MET A 160 12.74 7.50 -13.31
N PHE A 161 12.91 6.19 -13.11
CA PHE A 161 11.98 5.37 -12.35
C PHE A 161 12.51 5.13 -10.93
N PRO A 162 11.86 5.62 -9.86
CA PRO A 162 12.27 5.33 -8.49
C PRO A 162 12.11 3.83 -8.20
N ALA A 163 13.11 3.24 -7.54
CA ALA A 163 13.04 1.88 -7.03
C ALA A 163 12.79 1.87 -5.53
N ASP A 164 11.52 2.03 -5.16
CA ASP A 164 11.07 1.94 -3.76
C ASP A 164 11.30 0.54 -3.19
N VAL A 165 10.94 -0.50 -3.97
CA VAL A 165 11.22 -1.90 -3.67
C VAL A 165 11.66 -2.64 -4.93
N ARG A 166 12.53 -3.64 -4.75
CA ARG A 166 12.94 -4.57 -5.81
C ARG A 166 13.05 -5.97 -5.27
N TRP A 167 12.98 -6.96 -6.15
CA TRP A 167 13.09 -8.37 -5.83
C TRP A 167 14.29 -8.97 -6.55
N CYS A 168 15.23 -9.50 -5.79
CA CYS A 168 16.47 -10.08 -6.29
C CYS A 168 16.39 -11.59 -6.39
N ASN A 169 17.27 -12.16 -7.22
CA ASN A 169 17.41 -13.59 -7.45
C ASN A 169 18.14 -14.34 -6.31
N SER A 170 18.79 -13.60 -5.39
CA SER A 170 19.47 -14.15 -4.22
C SER A 170 19.42 -13.20 -3.03
N SER A 171 19.58 -13.75 -1.82
CA SER A 171 19.67 -12.95 -0.59
C SER A 171 20.96 -12.12 -0.52
N ALA A 172 22.03 -12.53 -1.22
CA ALA A 172 23.27 -11.77 -1.31
C ALA A 172 23.08 -10.49 -2.13
N GLU A 173 22.49 -10.58 -3.31
CA GLU A 173 22.19 -9.41 -4.16
C GLU A 173 21.17 -8.47 -3.51
N ALA A 174 20.18 -9.01 -2.79
CA ALA A 174 19.22 -8.21 -2.03
C ALA A 174 19.89 -7.35 -0.94
N ARG A 175 21.06 -7.77 -0.42
CA ARG A 175 21.81 -7.10 0.65
C ARG A 175 23.06 -6.38 0.17
N ALA A 176 23.43 -6.51 -1.11
CA ALA A 176 24.60 -5.88 -1.69
C ALA A 176 24.38 -4.37 -1.82
N ALA A 177 25.41 -3.55 -1.57
CA ALA A 177 25.32 -2.12 -1.77
C ALA A 177 24.98 -1.76 -3.23
N THR A 178 25.59 -2.49 -4.18
CA THR A 178 25.32 -2.36 -5.61
C THR A 178 25.20 -3.77 -6.21
N PRO A 179 24.04 -4.15 -6.77
CA PRO A 179 23.89 -5.44 -7.44
C PRO A 179 24.76 -5.54 -8.68
N THR A 180 25.26 -6.75 -8.99
CA THR A 180 26.18 -6.94 -10.12
C THR A 180 25.46 -7.40 -11.39
N GLY A 181 25.34 -6.53 -12.39
CA GLY A 181 24.75 -6.88 -13.70
C GLY A 181 23.24 -6.57 -13.84
N SER A 182 22.79 -6.55 -15.09
CA SER A 182 21.38 -6.37 -15.47
C SER A 182 20.61 -7.67 -15.22
N LEU A 183 19.46 -7.61 -14.51
CA LEU A 183 18.64 -8.77 -14.09
C LEU A 183 19.11 -9.53 -12.84
N THR A 184 19.79 -8.85 -11.91
CA THR A 184 19.95 -9.37 -10.52
C THR A 184 18.72 -9.12 -9.67
N CYS A 185 18.08 -7.98 -9.88
CA CYS A 185 16.83 -7.60 -9.21
C CYS A 185 15.88 -6.90 -10.18
N GLN A 186 14.58 -7.01 -9.94
CA GLN A 186 13.51 -6.47 -10.78
C GLN A 186 12.34 -5.94 -9.94
N GLY A 187 11.38 -5.26 -10.57
CA GLY A 187 10.20 -4.71 -9.89
C GLY A 187 9.11 -5.74 -9.57
N ILE A 188 9.19 -6.95 -10.13
CA ILE A 188 8.17 -7.99 -9.97
C ILE A 188 8.68 -9.12 -9.07
N ASN A 189 7.90 -9.44 -8.03
CA ASN A 189 8.06 -10.66 -7.26
C ASN A 189 7.41 -11.83 -7.99
N ASP A 190 8.23 -12.76 -8.50
CA ASP A 190 7.74 -13.95 -9.20
C ASP A 190 7.59 -15.17 -8.29
N GLN A 191 7.86 -15.01 -6.99
CA GLN A 191 7.89 -16.05 -5.93
C GLN A 191 8.82 -17.25 -6.17
N SER A 192 9.54 -17.30 -7.29
CA SER A 192 10.38 -18.43 -7.69
C SER A 192 11.85 -18.04 -7.67
N THR A 193 12.25 -17.17 -8.60
CA THR A 193 13.61 -16.69 -8.81
C THR A 193 13.79 -15.37 -8.08
N TYR A 194 13.00 -14.36 -8.43
CA TYR A 194 13.07 -13.02 -7.87
C TYR A 194 12.12 -12.87 -6.68
N LYS A 195 12.52 -13.43 -5.54
CA LYS A 195 11.75 -13.47 -4.29
C LYS A 195 12.44 -12.86 -3.08
N TYR A 196 13.69 -12.42 -3.23
CA TYR A 196 14.45 -11.81 -2.14
C TYR A 196 14.25 -10.30 -2.15
N LEU A 197 13.54 -9.75 -1.17
CA LEU A 197 13.28 -8.32 -1.09
C LEU A 197 14.59 -7.54 -0.91
N ARG A 198 14.88 -6.65 -1.85
CA ARG A 198 15.87 -5.58 -1.70
C ARG A 198 15.18 -4.39 -1.06
N GLN A 199 15.67 -4.05 0.11
CA GLN A 199 15.19 -2.94 0.92
C GLN A 199 16.37 -2.16 1.50
N PRO A 200 16.17 -0.89 1.89
CA PRO A 200 17.23 -0.07 2.45
C PRO A 200 17.91 -0.73 3.63
N ARG A 201 19.20 -0.44 3.81
CA ARG A 201 19.97 -0.93 4.95
C ARG A 201 21.16 -0.02 5.21
N ALA A 202 21.26 0.53 6.41
CA ALA A 202 22.37 1.43 6.76
C ALA A 202 22.95 1.17 8.15
N ALA A 203 24.22 1.51 8.31
CA ALA A 203 24.95 1.41 9.57
C ALA A 203 25.01 2.75 10.33
N TYR A 204 24.91 2.68 11.65
CA TYR A 204 24.93 3.81 12.57
C TYR A 204 25.80 3.49 13.78
N THR A 205 26.46 4.52 14.32
CA THR A 205 27.23 4.43 15.56
C THR A 205 26.63 5.32 16.62
N LEU A 206 26.43 4.79 17.83
CA LEU A 206 26.08 5.55 19.02
C LEU A 206 27.28 5.57 19.96
N ARG A 207 27.68 6.76 20.43
CA ARG A 207 28.76 6.93 21.39
C ARG A 207 28.20 7.48 22.69
N ILE A 208 28.40 6.73 23.77
CA ILE A 208 27.96 7.08 25.13
C ILE A 208 29.20 7.45 25.95
N THR A 209 29.18 8.65 26.52
CA THR A 209 30.27 9.15 27.38
C THR A 209 29.71 9.93 28.56
N GLY A 210 30.52 10.07 29.61
CA GLY A 210 30.20 10.94 30.74
C GLY A 210 29.00 10.51 31.58
N VAL A 211 28.59 9.23 31.56
CA VAL A 211 27.51 8.75 32.43
C VAL A 211 27.90 8.95 33.89
N SER A 212 27.09 9.75 34.61
CA SER A 212 27.22 10.01 36.03
C SER A 212 25.86 9.93 36.70
N GLY A 213 25.74 9.07 37.71
CA GLY A 213 24.44 8.72 38.30
C GLY A 213 23.58 7.88 37.35
N GLN A 214 22.30 7.71 37.70
CA GLN A 214 21.36 6.93 36.89
C GLN A 214 20.94 7.74 35.65
N VAL A 215 21.16 7.18 34.47
CA VAL A 215 20.74 7.73 33.18
C VAL A 215 19.63 6.86 32.62
N TYR A 216 18.57 7.49 32.13
CA TYR A 216 17.42 6.84 31.50
C TYR A 216 17.41 7.23 30.03
N VAL A 217 17.37 6.25 29.13
CA VAL A 217 17.18 6.49 27.70
C VAL A 217 15.76 6.05 27.37
N ASP A 218 14.91 7.03 27.07
CA ASP A 218 13.48 6.84 26.87
C ASP A 218 13.16 6.49 25.41
N SER A 219 13.96 6.95 24.45
CA SER A 219 13.72 6.71 23.02
C SER A 219 14.99 6.86 22.19
N ILE A 220 15.16 5.98 21.19
CA ILE A 220 16.15 6.12 20.10
C ILE A 220 15.41 5.86 18.80
N LYS A 221 15.35 6.86 17.91
CA LYS A 221 14.65 6.78 16.63
C LYS A 221 15.54 7.13 15.46
N ILE A 222 15.29 6.47 14.33
CA ILE A 222 15.82 6.80 13.01
C ILE A 222 14.63 6.85 12.06
N ASN A 223 14.48 7.89 11.25
CA ASN A 223 13.32 8.06 10.35
C ASN A 223 11.95 7.86 11.04
N ASN A 224 11.85 8.31 12.30
CA ASN A 224 10.70 8.16 13.21
C ASN A 224 10.39 6.72 13.66
N ILE A 225 11.22 5.74 13.33
CA ILE A 225 11.08 4.34 13.75
C ILE A 225 11.79 4.16 15.08
N GLU A 226 11.06 3.69 16.10
CA GLU A 226 11.59 3.42 17.43
C GLU A 226 12.44 2.15 17.44
N LEU A 227 13.68 2.29 17.91
CA LEU A 227 14.63 1.20 17.99
C LEU A 227 14.58 0.48 19.34
N LEU A 228 14.11 1.13 20.41
CA LEU A 228 14.03 0.50 21.73
C LEU A 228 12.69 -0.22 21.96
N SER A 229 12.75 -1.33 22.68
CA SER A 229 11.55 -2.03 23.19
C SER A 229 10.92 -1.33 24.39
N GLY A 230 11.64 -0.40 25.04
CA GLY A 230 11.17 0.41 26.17
C GLY A 230 12.29 1.26 26.76
N THR A 231 11.98 2.06 27.78
CA THR A 231 12.99 2.85 28.50
C THR A 231 14.04 1.94 29.13
N VAL A 232 15.31 2.23 28.90
CA VAL A 232 16.44 1.56 29.53
C VAL A 232 17.13 2.50 30.51
N SER A 233 17.79 1.94 31.53
CA SER A 233 18.57 2.76 32.45
C SER A 233 19.81 2.04 32.97
N ALA A 234 20.86 2.83 33.23
CA ALA A 234 22.09 2.36 33.84
C ALA A 234 22.90 3.53 34.41
N SER A 235 23.92 3.20 35.20
CA SER A 235 24.79 4.16 35.90
C SER A 235 26.23 4.16 35.41
N SER A 236 26.55 3.48 34.31
CA SER A 236 27.86 3.50 33.66
C SER A 236 27.72 3.45 32.14
N ASN A 237 28.74 3.93 31.41
CA ASN A 237 28.73 3.92 29.93
C ASN A 237 28.49 2.50 29.38
N ASN A 238 29.19 1.51 29.93
CA ASN A 238 29.15 0.13 29.43
C ASN A 238 27.82 -0.54 29.77
N ASN A 239 27.30 -0.34 30.98
CA ASN A 239 26.01 -0.90 31.37
C ASN A 239 24.88 -0.24 30.57
N LEU A 240 24.97 1.06 30.28
CA LEU A 240 23.99 1.76 29.45
C LEU A 240 24.04 1.26 28.01
N ALA A 241 25.23 1.08 27.45
CA ALA A 241 25.41 0.52 26.12
C ALA A 241 24.81 -0.89 26.04
N ASN A 242 25.10 -1.76 27.00
CA ASN A 242 24.56 -3.12 27.04
C ASN A 242 23.03 -3.14 27.21
N ALA A 243 22.48 -2.26 28.03
CA ALA A 243 21.04 -2.14 28.20
C ALA A 243 20.35 -1.68 26.91
N ILE A 244 20.93 -0.70 26.21
CA ILE A 244 20.45 -0.26 24.89
C ILE A 244 20.53 -1.40 23.88
N VAL A 245 21.66 -2.13 23.79
CA VAL A 245 21.78 -3.29 22.89
C VAL A 245 20.71 -4.33 23.20
N GLN A 246 20.51 -4.68 24.47
CA GLN A 246 19.51 -5.66 24.85
C GLN A 246 18.09 -5.20 24.49
N SER A 247 17.74 -3.94 24.76
CA SER A 247 16.41 -3.42 24.41
C SER A 247 16.22 -3.32 22.90
N ALA A 248 17.25 -2.88 22.18
CA ALA A 248 17.27 -2.81 20.73
C ALA A 248 17.08 -4.19 20.11
N SER A 249 17.82 -5.21 20.54
CA SER A 249 17.73 -6.58 19.99
C SER A 249 16.39 -7.26 20.26
N ASN A 250 15.67 -6.85 21.31
CA ASN A 250 14.32 -7.34 21.63
C ASN A 250 13.21 -6.48 21.02
N SER A 251 13.56 -5.44 20.25
CA SER A 251 12.58 -4.50 19.71
C SER A 251 11.89 -5.06 18.48
N THR A 252 10.63 -5.43 18.61
CA THR A 252 9.76 -5.79 17.47
C THR A 252 9.49 -4.60 16.53
N ARG A 253 9.99 -3.41 16.88
CA ARG A 253 9.63 -2.12 16.27
C ARG A 253 10.65 -1.58 15.28
N GLY A 254 11.86 -2.13 15.24
CA GLY A 254 12.89 -1.65 14.31
C GLY A 254 14.17 -2.47 14.21
N LEU A 255 14.40 -3.44 15.11
CA LEU A 255 15.66 -4.19 15.19
C LEU A 255 15.38 -5.57 15.79
N CYS A 256 15.33 -6.65 14.99
CA CYS A 256 15.59 -7.96 15.58
C CYS A 256 16.62 -8.75 14.79
N ASP A 257 17.53 -9.33 15.57
CA ASP A 257 18.23 -10.56 15.26
C ASP A 257 17.40 -11.70 15.84
N SER A 258 17.08 -12.69 15.02
CA SER A 258 16.21 -13.80 15.39
C SER A 258 16.92 -14.73 16.37
N ALA A 259 16.75 -14.49 17.67
CA ALA A 259 17.13 -15.46 18.70
C ALA A 259 16.23 -15.50 19.95
N SER A 260 15.26 -14.60 20.16
CA SER A 260 14.40 -14.69 21.35
C SER A 260 12.97 -14.25 21.12
N SER A 261 12.08 -15.25 21.04
CA SER A 261 10.67 -15.13 21.35
C SER A 261 10.50 -14.84 22.84
N SER A 262 10.10 -13.63 23.20
CA SER A 262 9.38 -13.39 24.45
C SER A 262 8.44 -12.20 24.30
N ALA A 263 7.15 -12.51 24.45
CA ALA A 263 6.07 -11.54 24.49
C ALA A 263 6.25 -10.57 25.66
N VAL A 264 6.14 -9.27 25.41
CA VAL A 264 6.11 -8.24 26.46
C VAL A 264 4.66 -7.91 26.78
N THR A 265 4.29 -8.04 28.05
CA THR A 265 2.97 -7.67 28.59
C THR A 265 2.82 -6.15 28.69
N ALA A 266 1.72 -5.63 28.15
CA ALA A 266 1.52 -4.22 27.86
C ALA A 266 1.19 -3.36 29.10
N THR A 267 1.90 -2.23 29.25
CA THR A 267 1.38 -1.03 29.95
C THR A 267 2.06 0.24 29.41
N SER A 268 1.90 0.56 28.13
CA SER A 268 2.12 1.92 27.61
C SER A 268 1.33 2.16 26.32
N THR A 269 0.96 3.41 26.05
CA THR A 269 0.20 3.92 24.89
C THR A 269 0.97 3.87 23.56
N ILE A 270 1.98 3.01 23.47
CA ILE A 270 2.87 2.83 22.33
C ILE A 270 2.37 1.64 21.50
N ARG A 271 2.06 1.85 20.22
CA ARG A 271 1.74 0.75 19.30
C ARG A 271 2.95 -0.19 19.16
N VAL A 272 2.74 -1.45 19.51
CA VAL A 272 3.69 -2.55 19.34
C VAL A 272 3.58 -3.04 17.89
N TYR A 273 4.63 -2.86 17.10
CA TYR A 273 4.69 -3.42 15.74
C TYR A 273 4.99 -4.92 15.83
N GLY A 274 4.35 -5.74 15.00
CA GLY A 274 4.43 -7.21 15.04
C GLY A 274 5.82 -7.80 14.78
N ASN A 275 5.93 -9.13 14.95
CA ASN A 275 7.17 -9.91 14.93
C ASN A 275 8.15 -9.54 13.80
N CYS A 276 9.43 -9.42 14.15
CA CYS A 276 10.52 -9.13 13.21
C CYS A 276 10.78 -10.26 12.19
N GLN A 277 11.26 -9.89 11.01
CA GLN A 277 11.94 -10.84 10.12
C GLN A 277 13.36 -11.09 10.60
N ALA A 278 13.67 -12.35 10.89
CA ALA A 278 14.99 -12.88 11.16
C ALA A 278 16.09 -12.33 10.21
N ALA A 279 17.26 -11.98 10.77
CA ALA A 279 18.56 -11.78 10.09
C ALA A 279 18.89 -10.44 9.37
N GLN A 280 18.18 -9.34 9.61
CA GLN A 280 18.41 -8.08 8.86
C GLN A 280 19.06 -6.95 9.65
N THR A 281 19.03 -7.05 10.97
CA THR A 281 19.62 -6.07 11.88
C THR A 281 20.77 -6.66 12.68
N ALA A 282 21.88 -5.93 12.80
CA ALA A 282 22.99 -6.29 13.69
C ALA A 282 23.20 -5.17 14.71
N VAL A 283 23.26 -5.52 16.00
CA VAL A 283 23.58 -4.57 17.07
C VAL A 283 24.73 -5.14 17.89
N SER A 284 25.77 -4.35 18.12
CA SER A 284 26.89 -4.74 18.96
C SER A 284 27.41 -3.56 19.77
N SER A 285 27.86 -3.82 20.99
CA SER A 285 28.55 -2.84 21.83
C SER A 285 30.01 -3.26 22.05
N ASN A 286 30.86 -2.30 22.41
CA ASN A 286 32.19 -2.57 22.94
C ASN A 286 32.31 -2.09 24.39
N SER A 287 33.44 -2.40 25.03
CA SER A 287 33.78 -2.00 26.40
C SER A 287 34.05 -0.50 26.59
N SER A 288 33.85 0.31 25.56
CA SER A 288 34.06 1.77 25.56
C SER A 288 32.76 2.57 25.42
N GLY A 289 31.59 1.95 25.61
CA GLY A 289 30.30 2.63 25.48
C GLY A 289 29.94 3.02 24.03
N VAL A 290 30.53 2.35 23.03
CA VAL A 290 30.18 2.54 21.62
C VAL A 290 29.27 1.39 21.19
N ILE A 291 28.17 1.72 20.52
CA ILE A 291 27.24 0.78 19.94
C ILE A 291 27.23 0.95 18.43
N LYS A 292 27.25 -0.14 17.69
CA LYS A 292 26.98 -0.15 16.25
C LYS A 292 25.63 -0.79 15.99
N PHE A 293 24.85 -0.15 15.14
CA PHE A 293 23.59 -0.65 14.60
C PHE A 293 23.75 -0.79 13.10
N THR A 294 23.22 -1.85 12.52
CA THR A 294 22.93 -1.90 11.09
C THR A 294 21.49 -2.31 10.95
N THR A 295 20.66 -1.50 10.31
CA THR A 295 19.21 -1.66 10.31
C THR A 295 18.60 -1.41 8.93
N ILE A 296 17.41 -1.95 8.70
CA ILE A 296 16.66 -1.75 7.45
C ILE A 296 16.03 -0.36 7.31
N VAL A 297 16.12 0.47 8.35
CA VAL A 297 15.65 1.87 8.30
C VAL A 297 16.36 2.66 7.19
N GLY A 298 17.55 2.21 6.76
CA GLY A 298 18.28 2.80 5.66
C GLY A 298 18.89 4.15 6.03
N ALA A 299 19.20 4.97 5.02
CA ALA A 299 19.79 6.29 5.18
C ALA A 299 18.83 7.23 5.95
N PRO A 300 19.34 8.21 6.71
CA PRO A 300 18.51 9.16 7.43
C PRO A 300 17.88 10.18 6.48
N ILE A 301 16.58 10.45 6.63
CA ILE A 301 15.89 11.50 5.86
C ILE A 301 16.36 12.91 6.25
N ASN A 302 16.91 13.07 7.46
CA ASN A 302 17.56 14.31 7.91
C ASN A 302 19.01 13.99 8.33
N PRO A 303 19.99 14.17 7.44
CA PRO A 303 21.39 13.87 7.72
C PRO A 303 21.99 14.69 8.88
N ASN A 304 21.41 15.85 9.21
CA ASN A 304 21.89 16.69 10.32
C ASN A 304 21.48 16.15 11.69
N THR A 305 20.39 15.38 11.75
CA THR A 305 19.90 14.70 12.97
C THR A 305 19.61 13.23 12.62
N PRO A 306 20.65 12.44 12.31
CA PRO A 306 20.48 11.09 11.75
C PRO A 306 19.86 10.12 12.76
N VAL A 307 20.05 10.38 14.06
CA VAL A 307 19.48 9.62 15.16
C VAL A 307 18.84 10.60 16.14
N GLN A 308 17.56 10.43 16.42
CA GLN A 308 16.81 11.18 17.42
C GLN A 308 16.90 10.42 18.74
N ILE A 309 17.42 11.05 19.79
CA ILE A 309 17.67 10.40 21.08
C ILE A 309 17.02 11.23 22.18
N THR A 310 16.17 10.60 22.98
CA THR A 310 15.56 11.22 24.17
C THR A 310 16.05 10.49 25.41
N PHE A 311 16.70 11.22 26.30
CA PHE A 311 17.25 10.67 27.54
C PHE A 311 17.22 11.69 28.68
N ARG A 312 17.35 11.20 29.92
CA ARG A 312 17.38 11.98 31.16
C ARG A 312 18.55 11.52 32.03
N GLY A 313 19.11 12.43 32.81
CA GLY A 313 20.31 12.19 33.63
C GLY A 313 21.56 12.83 33.01
N ASN A 314 22.72 12.61 33.63
CA ASN A 314 23.97 13.20 33.19
C ASN A 314 24.74 12.22 32.30
N ALA A 315 24.68 12.43 30.98
CA ALA A 315 25.45 11.70 29.97
C ALA A 315 25.55 12.52 28.68
N SER A 316 26.49 12.16 27.83
CA SER A 316 26.56 12.56 26.43
C SER A 316 26.33 11.33 25.56
N ILE A 317 25.25 11.36 24.76
CA ILE A 317 24.85 10.29 23.86
C ILE A 317 24.71 10.88 22.47
N VAL A 318 25.58 10.48 21.55
CA VAL A 318 25.61 11.01 20.17
C VAL A 318 25.48 9.86 19.19
N GLY A 319 24.49 9.96 18.30
CA GLY A 319 24.28 9.01 17.21
C GLY A 319 24.72 9.60 15.87
N THR A 320 25.49 8.84 15.09
CA THR A 320 25.97 9.21 13.76
C THR A 320 25.58 8.17 12.73
N TRP A 321 25.30 8.60 11.51
CA TRP A 321 25.20 7.72 10.36
C TRP A 321 26.60 7.43 9.81
N ASP A 322 26.96 6.15 9.67
CA ASP A 322 28.32 5.74 9.30
C ASP A 322 28.60 5.89 7.79
N GLN A 323 27.56 6.01 6.96
CA GLN A 323 27.65 6.11 5.50
C GLN A 323 28.50 4.99 4.87
N SER A 324 28.25 3.75 5.29
CA SER A 324 29.07 2.62 4.83
C SER A 324 28.88 2.39 3.34
N SER A 325 29.97 2.06 2.64
CA SER A 325 29.91 1.63 1.24
C SER A 325 29.19 0.29 1.07
N ALA A 326 28.91 -0.43 2.16
CA ALA A 326 28.11 -1.65 2.18
C ALA A 326 26.60 -1.40 2.38
N ASP A 327 26.18 -0.14 2.54
CA ASP A 327 24.78 0.22 2.76
C ASP A 327 23.95 0.01 1.48
N VAL A 328 22.76 -0.58 1.65
CA VAL A 328 21.74 -0.62 0.58
C VAL A 328 21.04 0.73 0.59
N PRO A 329 21.06 1.48 -0.52
CA PRO A 329 20.56 2.85 -0.54
C PRO A 329 19.04 2.93 -0.39
N GLY A 330 18.58 4.10 0.04
CA GLY A 330 17.18 4.42 0.30
C GLY A 330 16.90 4.54 1.79
N SER A 331 15.64 4.76 2.12
CA SER A 331 15.19 4.92 3.50
C SER A 331 13.84 4.23 3.70
N LEU A 332 13.62 3.66 4.86
CA LEU A 332 12.30 3.28 5.34
C LEU A 332 11.87 4.32 6.38
N VAL A 333 10.66 4.84 6.23
CA VAL A 333 10.14 5.94 7.05
C VAL A 333 8.81 5.52 7.67
N TYR A 334 8.61 5.90 8.92
CA TYR A 334 7.31 5.81 9.59
C TYR A 334 6.64 7.19 9.62
N VAL A 335 5.37 7.24 9.19
CA VAL A 335 4.57 8.45 9.20
C VAL A 335 3.32 8.21 10.03
N LYS A 336 3.15 9.04 11.07
CA LYS A 336 1.90 9.09 11.84
C LYS A 336 1.08 10.29 11.38
N ILE A 337 -0.18 10.06 11.04
CA ILE A 337 -1.13 11.14 10.74
C ILE A 337 -1.71 11.62 12.08
N ALA A 338 -1.14 12.71 12.59
CA ALA A 338 -1.49 13.34 13.85
C ALA A 338 -1.90 14.80 13.65
N ASP A 339 -2.81 15.28 14.49
CA ASP A 339 -3.26 16.68 14.53
C ASP A 339 -2.15 17.68 14.91
N THR A 340 -1.06 17.19 15.49
CA THR A 340 0.14 17.97 15.80
C THR A 340 1.05 18.22 14.60
N LEU A 341 0.78 17.60 13.45
CA LEU A 341 1.52 17.76 12.20
C LEU A 341 0.55 18.24 11.12
N ASP A 342 0.92 19.29 10.37
CA ASP A 342 0.03 19.88 9.36
C ASP A 342 0.69 19.96 7.97
N LYS A 343 1.68 19.09 7.73
CA LYS A 343 2.37 18.96 6.45
C LYS A 343 2.58 17.49 6.14
N TYR A 344 1.78 16.98 5.21
CA TYR A 344 1.86 15.62 4.71
C TYR A 344 2.24 15.61 3.24
N THR A 345 3.24 14.79 2.94
CA THR A 345 3.68 14.43 1.60
C THR A 345 4.03 12.95 1.62
N ALA A 346 4.14 12.33 0.43
CA ALA A 346 4.66 11.00 0.34
C ALA A 346 6.12 10.96 0.85
N PRO A 347 6.57 9.86 1.48
CA PRO A 347 7.94 9.71 1.93
C PRO A 347 8.94 10.03 0.82
N GLY A 348 9.95 10.84 1.14
CA GLY A 348 10.97 11.26 0.18
C GLY A 348 10.57 12.43 -0.73
N SER A 349 9.32 12.89 -0.66
CA SER A 349 8.82 14.02 -1.44
C SER A 349 8.65 15.27 -0.57
N VAL A 350 8.98 16.43 -1.15
CA VAL A 350 8.76 17.74 -0.51
C VAL A 350 7.43 18.38 -0.90
N GLU A 351 6.78 17.85 -1.95
CA GLU A 351 5.45 18.23 -2.40
C GLU A 351 4.55 17.00 -2.51
N LYS A 352 3.24 17.22 -2.57
CA LYS A 352 2.23 16.19 -2.82
C LYS A 352 2.37 15.63 -4.24
N SER A 353 1.87 14.41 -4.44
CA SER A 353 1.68 13.87 -5.79
C SER A 353 0.74 14.78 -6.62
N PRO A 354 1.00 14.97 -7.92
CA PRO A 354 0.06 15.64 -8.83
C PRO A 354 -1.34 15.00 -8.82
N ASP A 355 -1.42 13.69 -8.59
CA ASP A 355 -2.67 12.93 -8.55
C ASP A 355 -3.48 13.16 -7.26
N ARG A 356 -2.88 13.78 -6.24
CA ARG A 356 -3.57 14.17 -4.98
C ARG A 356 -4.41 15.42 -5.19
N THR A 357 -5.55 15.25 -5.82
CA THR A 357 -6.51 16.33 -6.15
C THR A 357 -7.34 16.82 -4.95
N ASP A 358 -7.43 16.02 -3.88
CA ASP A 358 -8.12 16.33 -2.62
C ASP A 358 -7.38 17.36 -1.74
N CYS A 359 -6.14 17.66 -2.10
CA CYS A 359 -5.19 18.44 -1.32
C CYS A 359 -4.84 19.73 -2.07
N LYS A 360 -5.13 20.88 -1.48
CA LYS A 360 -5.09 22.19 -2.18
C LYS A 360 -3.71 22.81 -2.27
N GLY A 361 -2.85 22.56 -1.28
CA GLY A 361 -1.52 23.14 -1.19
C GLY A 361 -0.44 22.34 -1.92
N ALA A 362 0.81 22.77 -1.78
CA ALA A 362 1.97 21.95 -2.14
C ALA A 362 2.14 20.75 -1.20
N THR A 363 1.63 20.85 0.04
CA THR A 363 1.56 19.77 1.03
C THR A 363 0.14 19.67 1.56
N CYS A 364 -0.25 18.49 2.06
CA CYS A 364 -1.58 18.28 2.61
C CYS A 364 -1.63 18.61 4.10
N THR A 365 -2.72 19.23 4.53
CA THR A 365 -3.02 19.48 5.94
C THR A 365 -3.42 18.18 6.64
N TYR A 366 -3.46 18.19 7.97
CA TYR A 366 -3.98 17.07 8.75
C TYR A 366 -5.40 16.70 8.34
N GLN A 367 -6.29 17.67 8.15
CA GLN A 367 -7.69 17.42 7.79
C GLN A 367 -7.81 16.77 6.40
N GLU A 368 -7.04 17.23 5.41
CA GLU A 368 -7.03 16.66 4.07
C GLU A 368 -6.46 15.24 4.07
N GLU A 369 -5.30 15.03 4.69
CA GLU A 369 -4.66 13.71 4.72
C GLU A 369 -5.48 12.69 5.52
N MET A 370 -6.07 13.11 6.64
CA MET A 370 -6.89 12.24 7.48
C MET A 370 -8.22 11.88 6.79
N ALA A 371 -8.81 12.80 6.02
CA ALA A 371 -9.99 12.49 5.20
C ALA A 371 -9.66 11.48 4.09
N ASN A 372 -8.50 11.62 3.43
CA ASN A 372 -8.05 10.67 2.42
C ASN A 372 -7.79 9.27 3.03
N TYR A 373 -7.13 9.21 4.19
CA TYR A 373 -6.91 7.96 4.93
C TYR A 373 -8.24 7.32 5.38
N ALA A 374 -9.19 8.12 5.87
CA ALA A 374 -10.50 7.63 6.27
C ALA A 374 -11.32 7.12 5.08
N ASN A 375 -11.21 7.76 3.90
CA ASN A 375 -11.81 7.27 2.67
C ASN A 375 -11.19 5.95 2.23
N TRP A 376 -9.86 5.82 2.26
CA TRP A 376 -9.20 4.52 2.04
C TRP A 376 -9.76 3.46 2.99
N TYR A 377 -9.87 3.78 4.28
CA TYR A 377 -10.35 2.85 5.30
C TYR A 377 -11.76 2.31 5.00
N THR A 378 -12.69 3.18 4.61
CA THR A 378 -14.09 2.82 4.34
C THR A 378 -14.28 2.18 2.97
N TYR A 379 -13.58 2.66 1.94
CA TYR A 379 -13.89 2.35 0.53
C TYR A 379 -12.86 1.47 -0.16
N TYR A 380 -11.67 1.27 0.42
CA TYR A 380 -10.56 0.59 -0.27
C TYR A 380 -9.71 -0.33 0.63
N LYS A 381 -9.99 -0.46 1.93
CA LYS A 381 -9.12 -1.20 2.86
C LYS A 381 -9.05 -2.69 2.53
N THR A 382 -10.16 -3.30 2.14
CA THR A 382 -10.18 -4.68 1.64
C THR A 382 -10.26 -4.72 0.12
N ARG A 383 -9.85 -5.84 -0.48
CA ARG A 383 -10.01 -6.07 -1.92
C ARG A 383 -11.46 -5.92 -2.37
N LEU A 384 -12.41 -6.41 -1.57
CA LEU A 384 -13.85 -6.29 -1.86
C LEU A 384 -14.31 -4.84 -1.83
N GLN A 385 -13.88 -4.05 -0.85
CA GLN A 385 -14.19 -2.62 -0.80
C GLN A 385 -13.64 -1.90 -2.03
N ALA A 386 -12.37 -2.13 -2.35
CA ALA A 386 -11.75 -1.53 -3.53
C ALA A 386 -12.49 -1.90 -4.84
N MET A 387 -12.90 -3.16 -5.00
CA MET A 387 -13.66 -3.60 -6.17
C MET A 387 -15.07 -3.01 -6.22
N LYS A 388 -15.81 -2.98 -5.10
CA LYS A 388 -17.12 -2.32 -5.02
C LYS A 388 -17.01 -0.86 -5.43
N THR A 389 -16.03 -0.14 -4.89
CA THR A 389 -15.83 1.28 -5.16
C THR A 389 -15.44 1.51 -6.61
N ALA A 390 -14.46 0.77 -7.14
CA ALA A 390 -14.03 0.86 -8.54
C ALA A 390 -15.17 0.55 -9.51
N ALA A 391 -15.93 -0.52 -9.26
CA ALA A 391 -17.10 -0.87 -10.08
C ALA A 391 -18.18 0.21 -10.02
N SER A 392 -18.47 0.74 -8.83
CA SER A 392 -19.45 1.83 -8.67
C SER A 392 -19.06 3.05 -9.48
N LEU A 393 -17.79 3.47 -9.44
CA LEU A 393 -17.30 4.63 -10.17
C LEU A 393 -17.31 4.39 -11.69
N ALA A 394 -16.86 3.21 -12.13
CA ALA A 394 -16.80 2.86 -13.55
C ALA A 394 -18.19 2.76 -14.20
N PHE A 395 -19.16 2.18 -13.51
CA PHE A 395 -20.51 1.97 -14.04
C PHE A 395 -21.48 3.13 -13.76
N SER A 396 -21.11 4.09 -12.93
CA SER A 396 -21.96 5.21 -12.54
C SER A 396 -22.50 6.06 -13.69
N ASN A 397 -21.74 6.17 -14.78
CA ASN A 397 -22.10 6.94 -15.96
C ASN A 397 -22.80 6.11 -17.05
N MET A 398 -23.08 4.83 -16.78
CA MET A 398 -23.83 3.99 -17.71
C MET A 398 -25.31 4.35 -17.66
N ASP A 399 -25.84 4.75 -18.81
CA ASP A 399 -27.25 5.06 -18.97
C ASP A 399 -28.05 3.84 -19.49
N SER A 400 -29.33 4.06 -19.75
CA SER A 400 -30.25 3.01 -20.21
C SER A 400 -29.91 2.39 -21.58
N ARG A 401 -28.85 2.84 -22.28
CA ARG A 401 -28.35 2.21 -23.51
C ARG A 401 -27.76 0.82 -23.28
N TYR A 402 -27.36 0.50 -22.05
CA TYR A 402 -26.77 -0.80 -21.70
C TYR A 402 -27.72 -1.63 -20.85
N ARG A 403 -27.67 -2.96 -21.02
CA ARG A 403 -28.29 -3.91 -20.08
C ARG A 403 -27.17 -4.53 -19.25
N ILE A 404 -27.20 -4.33 -17.93
CA ILE A 404 -26.17 -4.85 -17.04
C ILE A 404 -26.77 -6.00 -16.22
N GLY A 405 -26.24 -7.20 -16.43
CA GLY A 405 -26.46 -8.34 -15.55
C GLY A 405 -25.41 -8.33 -14.44
N PHE A 406 -25.81 -8.60 -13.21
CA PHE A 406 -24.91 -8.72 -12.07
C PHE A 406 -25.05 -10.10 -11.43
N MET A 407 -23.93 -10.75 -11.18
CA MET A 407 -23.89 -11.97 -10.36
C MET A 407 -22.66 -11.98 -9.45
N ARG A 408 -22.75 -12.77 -8.38
CA ARG A 408 -21.67 -13.01 -7.42
C ARG A 408 -21.23 -14.47 -7.51
N ILE A 409 -19.96 -14.75 -7.23
CA ILE A 409 -19.36 -16.09 -7.39
C ILE A 409 -19.58 -16.97 -6.14
N CYS A 410 -19.75 -16.42 -4.93
CA CYS A 410 -19.87 -17.21 -3.68
C CYS A 410 -21.25 -17.12 -2.98
N ASP A 411 -21.49 -18.13 -2.12
CA ASP A 411 -22.77 -18.44 -1.45
C ASP A 411 -23.07 -17.50 -0.26
N PRO A 412 -24.31 -16.99 -0.05
CA PRO A 412 -24.65 -15.94 0.93
C PRO A 412 -24.52 -16.31 2.42
N GLY A 413 -23.93 -17.46 2.76
CA GLY A 413 -24.03 -18.07 4.09
C GLY A 413 -23.11 -17.51 5.18
N ASN A 414 -22.25 -16.52 4.90
CA ASN A 414 -21.29 -16.02 5.89
C ASN A 414 -20.81 -14.56 5.66
N SER A 415 -21.72 -13.67 5.25
CA SER A 415 -21.43 -12.23 5.06
C SER A 415 -22.07 -11.32 6.09
#